data_AF-A0A1J4Y9T4-F1
#
_entry.id   AF-A0A1J4Y9T4-F1
#
_cell.length_a   1.000
_cell.length_b   1.000
_cell.length_c   1.000
_cell.angle_alpha   90.00
_cell.angle_beta   90.00
_cell.angle_gamma   90.00
#
_symmetry.space_group_name_H-M   'P 1'
#
loop_
_entity.id
_entity.type
_entity.pdbx_description
1 polymer ?
#
loop_
_entity_poly.entity_id
_entity_poly.type
_entity_poly.pdbx_seq_one_letter_code
_entity_poly.pdbx_strand_id
1 'polypeptide(L)'
;MAINQHLLNELDELVEVGFRGREVTSVETMIDDLDKIEYEADKLGQQINNALFVIEKSMDPIEVMFLYRVIQGVGDVADIAQRVGARLELLLAR
;
A
#
# COMPACT_ATOMS: atom_id res chain seq x y z
N MET A 1 5.72 -12.14 -0.63
CA MET A 1 6.97 -11.84 0.11
C MET A 1 8.18 -11.56 -0.78
N ALA A 2 8.20 -11.97 -2.06
CA ALA A 2 9.32 -11.69 -2.98
C ALA A 2 9.43 -10.22 -3.45
N ILE A 3 8.33 -9.47 -3.47
CA ILE A 3 8.31 -8.07 -3.95
C ILE A 3 9.09 -7.12 -3.02
N ASN A 4 9.10 -7.38 -1.71
CA ASN A 4 9.71 -6.48 -0.72
C ASN A 4 11.24 -6.41 -0.85
N GLN A 5 11.90 -7.53 -1.16
CA GLN A 5 13.37 -7.56 -1.33
C GLN A 5 13.83 -6.84 -2.59
N HIS A 6 13.08 -6.92 -3.68
CA HIS A 6 13.45 -6.24 -4.92
C HIS A 6 13.36 -4.71 -4.76
N LEU A 7 12.26 -4.25 -4.15
CA LEU A 7 12.00 -2.84 -3.84
C LEU A 7 13.11 -2.24 -2.96
N LEU A 8 13.55 -2.97 -1.94
CA LEU A 8 14.64 -2.54 -1.06
C LEU A 8 15.98 -2.44 -1.80
N ASN A 9 16.28 -3.41 -2.67
CA ASN A 9 17.53 -3.41 -3.43
C ASN A 9 17.60 -2.25 -4.44
N GLU A 10 16.50 -1.95 -5.13
CA GLU A 10 16.45 -0.80 -6.05
C GLU A 10 16.57 0.53 -5.30
N LEU A 11 15.98 0.61 -4.10
CA LEU A 11 16.11 1.78 -3.23
C LEU A 11 17.56 2.01 -2.78
N ASP A 12 18.29 0.96 -2.42
CA ASP A 12 19.70 1.03 -2.03
C ASP A 12 20.57 1.48 -3.23
N GLU A 13 20.35 0.91 -4.42
CA GLU A 13 21.05 1.33 -5.65
C GLU A 13 20.77 2.79 -6.01
N LEU A 14 19.53 3.25 -5.86
CA LEU A 14 19.11 4.64 -6.12
C LEU A 14 19.82 5.65 -5.20
N VAL A 15 20.00 5.26 -3.93
CA VAL A 15 20.74 6.06 -2.93
C VAL A 15 22.24 6.12 -3.27
N GLU A 16 22.83 5.01 -3.73
CA GLU A 16 24.24 4.99 -4.16
C GLU A 16 24.52 5.88 -5.37
N VAL A 17 23.60 5.93 -6.35
CA VAL A 17 23.77 6.76 -7.56
C VAL A 17 23.30 8.21 -7.37
N GLY A 18 22.81 8.56 -6.17
CA GLY A 18 22.39 9.91 -5.83
C GLY A 18 21.19 10.40 -6.61
N PHE A 19 20.21 9.51 -6.86
CA PHE A 19 18.95 9.82 -7.55
C PHE A 19 19.14 10.33 -8.99
N ARG A 20 20.09 9.76 -9.75
CA ARG A 20 20.35 10.14 -11.15
C ARG A 20 20.53 8.91 -12.04
N GLY A 21 20.02 9.01 -13.27
CA GLY A 21 20.24 7.99 -14.31
C GLY A 21 19.12 6.96 -14.39
N ARG A 22 19.47 5.73 -14.80
CA ARG A 22 18.52 4.67 -15.19
C ARG A 22 17.61 4.20 -14.05
N GLU A 23 18.09 4.28 -12.81
CA GLU A 23 17.37 3.82 -11.62
C GLU A 23 16.13 4.66 -11.28
N VAL A 24 16.06 5.91 -11.77
CA VAL A 24 14.86 6.78 -11.63
C VAL A 24 13.63 6.13 -12.28
N THR A 25 13.79 5.57 -13.48
CA THR A 25 12.69 4.95 -14.23
C THR A 25 12.15 3.69 -13.55
N SER A 26 13.02 2.96 -12.82
CA SER A 26 12.59 1.79 -12.06
C SER A 26 11.70 2.19 -10.88
N VAL A 27 12.10 3.24 -10.15
CA VAL A 27 11.31 3.78 -9.04
C VAL A 27 10.01 4.41 -9.50
N GLU A 28 9.99 5.12 -10.63
CA GLU A 28 8.74 5.60 -11.26
C GLU A 28 7.79 4.44 -11.55
N THR A 29 8.30 3.35 -12.12
CA THR A 29 7.50 2.15 -12.39
C THR A 29 6.98 1.50 -11.11
N MET A 30 7.79 1.48 -10.05
CA MET A 30 7.36 0.97 -8.74
C MET A 30 6.25 1.81 -8.10
N ILE A 31 6.29 3.15 -8.27
CA ILE A 31 5.24 4.04 -7.80
C ILE A 31 3.94 3.78 -8.57
N ASP A 32 4.01 3.67 -9.91
CA ASP A 32 2.85 3.35 -10.74
C ASP A 32 2.19 2.01 -10.35
N ASP A 33 3.00 1.01 -10.01
CA ASP A 33 2.50 -0.30 -9.58
C ASP A 33 1.93 -0.25 -8.15
N LEU A 34 2.51 0.55 -7.27
CA LEU A 34 1.99 0.79 -5.93
C LEU A 34 0.60 1.46 -5.98
N ASP A 35 0.40 2.45 -6.86
CA ASP A 35 -0.88 3.12 -7.06
C ASP A 35 -1.98 2.15 -7.54
N LYS A 36 -1.64 1.22 -8.45
CA LYS A 36 -2.59 0.18 -8.89
C LYS A 36 -2.98 -0.76 -7.75
N ILE A 37 -2.02 -1.11 -6.90
CA ILE A 37 -2.26 -1.99 -5.74
C ILE A 37 -3.11 -1.28 -4.70
N GLU A 38 -2.86 0.00 -4.43
CA GLU A 38 -3.66 0.83 -3.52
C GLU A 38 -5.12 0.89 -3.98
N TYR A 39 -5.34 1.16 -5.26
CA TYR A 39 -6.70 1.24 -5.81
C TYR A 39 -7.48 -0.08 -5.64
N GLU A 40 -6.84 -1.22 -5.91
CA GLU A 40 -7.50 -2.52 -5.70
C GLU A 40 -7.64 -2.87 -4.21
N ALA A 41 -6.71 -2.45 -3.35
CA ALA A 41 -6.82 -2.62 -1.90
C ALA A 41 -8.01 -1.85 -1.31
N ASP A 42 -8.21 -0.60 -1.72
CA ASP A 42 -9.34 0.24 -1.32
C ASP A 42 -10.68 -0.37 -1.74
N LYS A 43 -10.75 -0.83 -2.99
CA LYS A 43 -11.93 -1.50 -3.55
C LYS A 43 -12.25 -2.78 -2.79
N LEU A 44 -11.25 -3.61 -2.47
CA LEU A 44 -11.43 -4.81 -1.65
C LEU A 44 -11.88 -4.44 -0.23
N GLY A 45 -11.30 -3.40 0.37
CA GLY A 45 -11.70 -2.90 1.69
C GLY A 45 -13.18 -2.49 1.71
N GLN A 46 -13.64 -1.77 0.70
CA GLN A 46 -15.05 -1.41 0.56
C GLN A 46 -15.95 -2.64 0.38
N GLN A 47 -15.55 -3.61 -0.45
CA GLN A 47 -16.31 -4.85 -0.68
C GLN A 47 -16.44 -5.68 0.61
N ILE A 48 -15.36 -5.82 1.39
CA ILE A 48 -15.37 -6.57 2.65
C ILE A 48 -16.24 -5.84 3.69
N ASN A 49 -16.13 -4.52 3.81
CA ASN A 49 -16.97 -3.73 4.70
C ASN A 49 -18.47 -3.85 4.36
N ASN A 50 -18.81 -3.83 3.07
CA ASN A 50 -20.19 -4.06 2.61
C ASN A 50 -20.67 -5.47 2.91
N ALA A 51 -19.83 -6.48 2.73
CA ALA A 51 -20.17 -7.86 3.06
C ALA A 51 -20.40 -8.03 4.58
N LEU A 52 -19.56 -7.41 5.41
CA LEU A 52 -19.72 -7.40 6.87
C LEU A 52 -21.02 -6.72 7.27
N PHE A 53 -21.34 -5.56 6.68
CA PHE A 53 -22.57 -4.81 6.96
C PHE A 53 -23.85 -5.63 6.68
N VAL A 54 -23.83 -6.50 5.66
CA VAL A 54 -24.97 -7.37 5.36
C VAL A 54 -25.22 -8.40 6.47
N ILE A 55 -24.16 -8.88 7.13
CA ILE A 55 -24.24 -9.97 8.12
C ILE A 55 -24.17 -9.48 9.57
N GLU A 56 -23.77 -8.24 9.82
CA GLU A 56 -23.40 -7.73 11.16
C GLU A 56 -24.51 -7.88 12.21
N LYS A 57 -25.78 -7.78 11.79
CA LYS A 57 -26.94 -7.92 12.69
C LYS A 57 -27.14 -9.33 13.23
N SER A 58 -26.48 -10.32 12.63
CA SER A 58 -26.56 -11.73 13.02
C SER A 58 -25.38 -12.19 13.87
N MET A 59 -24.45 -11.29 14.21
CA MET A 59 -23.20 -11.58 14.89
C MET A 59 -23.14 -10.93 16.28
N ASP A 60 -22.21 -11.37 17.12
CA ASP A 60 -21.95 -10.68 18.38
C ASP A 60 -21.38 -9.27 18.11
N PRO A 61 -21.91 -8.21 18.76
CA PRO A 61 -21.46 -6.84 18.50
C PRO A 61 -19.96 -6.61 18.74
N ILE A 62 -19.36 -7.32 19.70
CA ILE A 62 -17.93 -7.18 19.99
C ILE A 62 -17.12 -7.78 18.84
N GLU A 63 -17.51 -8.95 18.33
CA GLU A 63 -16.89 -9.59 17.19
C GLU A 63 -16.95 -8.72 15.92
N VAL A 64 -18.13 -8.15 15.62
CA VAL A 64 -18.31 -7.21 14.49
C VAL A 64 -17.34 -6.03 14.59
N MET A 65 -17.23 -5.42 15.77
CA MET A 65 -16.31 -4.31 16.00
C MET A 65 -14.84 -4.70 15.88
N PHE A 66 -14.47 -5.95 16.17
CA PHE A 66 -13.12 -6.44 15.91
C PHE A 66 -12.86 -6.66 14.42
N LEU A 67 -13.83 -7.19 13.68
CA LEU A 67 -13.70 -7.38 12.24
C LEU A 67 -13.52 -6.05 11.50
N TYR A 68 -14.34 -5.03 11.81
CA TYR A 68 -14.14 -3.68 11.26
C TYR A 68 -12.75 -3.13 11.54
N ARG A 69 -12.23 -3.33 12.76
CA ARG A 69 -10.87 -2.88 13.13
C ARG A 69 -9.77 -3.64 12.41
N VAL A 70 -9.94 -4.94 12.18
CA VAL A 70 -8.98 -5.73 11.39
C VAL A 70 -8.97 -5.25 9.93
N ILE A 71 -10.14 -5.02 9.33
CA ILE A 71 -10.26 -4.50 7.96
C ILE A 71 -9.56 -3.13 7.86
N GLN A 72 -9.83 -2.24 8.82
CA GLN A 72 -9.17 -0.93 8.88
C GLN A 72 -7.65 -1.06 9.04
N GLY A 73 -7.18 -1.91 9.95
CA GLY A 73 -5.74 -2.09 10.17
C GLY A 73 -4.98 -2.62 8.94
N VAL A 74 -5.64 -3.38 8.06
CA VAL A 74 -5.06 -3.77 6.77
C VAL A 74 -4.97 -2.56 5.83
N GLY A 75 -5.98 -1.70 5.80
CA GLY A 75 -5.94 -0.44 5.05
C GLY A 75 -4.83 0.49 5.52
N ASP A 76 -4.64 0.63 6.83
CA ASP A 76 -3.58 1.46 7.41
C ASP A 76 -2.16 1.04 6.95
N VAL A 77 -1.95 -0.25 6.67
CA VAL A 77 -0.69 -0.76 6.10
C VAL A 77 -0.49 -0.31 4.65
N ALA A 78 -1.56 -0.32 3.85
CA ALA A 78 -1.54 0.18 2.48
C ALA A 78 -1.23 1.69 2.45
N ASP A 79 -1.86 2.47 3.35
CA ASP A 79 -1.61 3.90 3.49
C ASP A 79 -0.15 4.22 3.84
N ILE A 80 0.48 3.40 4.69
CA ILE A 80 1.91 3.56 5.01
C ILE A 80 2.75 3.36 3.75
N ALA A 81 2.46 2.33 2.96
CA ALA A 81 3.20 2.06 1.73
C ALA A 81 3.06 3.22 0.73
N GLN A 82 1.83 3.72 0.53
CA GLN A 82 1.57 4.88 -0.34
C GLN A 82 2.34 6.13 0.09
N ARG A 83 2.37 6.44 1.40
CA ARG A 83 3.15 7.58 1.91
C ARG A 83 4.66 7.44 1.66
N VAL A 84 5.19 6.22 1.72
CA VAL A 84 6.59 5.95 1.36
C VAL A 84 6.79 6.23 -0.12
N GLY A 85 5.93 5.72 -1.00
CA GLY A 85 5.97 5.98 -2.45
C GLY A 85 5.94 7.47 -2.79
N ALA A 86 4.98 8.22 -2.24
CA ALA A 86 4.87 9.66 -2.44
C ALA A 86 6.13 10.42 -1.98
N ARG A 87 6.81 9.92 -0.94
CA ARG A 87 8.07 10.51 -0.49
C ARG A 87 9.22 10.26 -1.47
N LEU A 88 9.25 9.07 -2.10
CA LEU A 88 10.24 8.75 -3.13
C LEU A 88 10.04 9.61 -4.37
N GLU A 89 8.80 9.79 -4.81
CA GLU A 89 8.46 10.67 -5.93
C GLU A 89 9.00 12.11 -5.72
N LEU A 90 8.80 12.67 -4.52
CA LEU A 90 9.32 13.99 -4.15
C LEU A 90 10.86 14.07 -4.14
N LEU A 91 11.55 12.96 -3.88
CA LEU A 91 13.02 12.89 -3.92
C LEU A 91 13.53 12.81 -5.36
N LEU A 92 12.80 12.13 -6.26
CA LEU A 92 13.12 12.06 -7.68
C LEU A 92 12.88 13.37 -8.43
N ALA A 93 11.88 14.15 -8.00
CA ALA A 93 11.54 15.43 -8.60
C ALA A 93 12.56 16.57 -8.30
N ARG A 94 13.69 16.26 -7.64
CA ARG A 94 14.76 17.21 -7.29
C ARG A 94 16.05 16.93 -8.03
#